data_AF-A0AAV0SV69-F1
#
_entry.id   AF-A0AAV0SV69-F1
#
_cell.length_a   1.000
_cell.length_b   1.000
_cell.length_c   1.000
_cell.angle_alpha   90.00
_cell.angle_beta   90.00
_cell.angle_gamma   90.00
#
_symmetry.space_group_name_H-M   'P 1'
#
loop_
_entity.id
_entity.type
_entity.pdbx_description
1 polymer ?
#
loop_
_entity_poly.entity_id
_entity_poly.type
_entity_poly.pdbx_seq_one_letter_code
_entity_poly.pdbx_strand_id
1 'polypeptide(L)'
;MFRITHVTYINRFRILSNSSTSRNVLALATAGVLGVLGGNITSQLELATAFSDADKKECQVSNKSEWYPNTTTKHWHFYKGKLNPSAAKSMKLFKVADTPIADEIASYLGVKLNDMEVKKFNDGETSVLVKENVRGKRVYIVSSTITVDRLMELLLAISAMRRASAKSITAVIPFYGYARMDLMHKGREPIAAADIALMLETMGVDHVVSVDLHSAQIEGFFKPQVPVDNLQAFPVGAVYFSEQNLGDPIVVAPHSAAVNRAVMFRDTLSRTIDEFVPLAFVIRKHQLNEDQPGELVGDVKGKDCIVVDTLVDTGSTLVKTAKVLKANGAKTVSAFAVHARYSAHAMETLQNCKELDKLVTTNTIALHNNLDEVSPKIVTLSVAPFIAEVISCIHMKSSIIQVSKTK
;
A
#
# COMPACT_ATOMS: atom_id res chain seq x y z
N MET A 1 -39.55 39.50 -2.63
CA MET A 1 -40.58 38.51 -2.27
C MET A 1 -40.22 37.20 -2.99
N PHE A 2 -39.40 36.36 -2.37
CA PHE A 2 -38.89 35.13 -2.99
C PHE A 2 -39.98 34.05 -2.96
N ARG A 3 -40.34 33.54 -4.14
CA ARG A 3 -41.36 32.51 -4.33
C ARG A 3 -40.67 31.15 -4.33
N ILE A 4 -40.89 30.38 -3.27
CA ILE A 4 -40.45 28.98 -3.14
C ILE A 4 -41.47 28.12 -3.89
N THR A 5 -41.04 27.42 -4.94
CA THR A 5 -41.83 26.38 -5.61
C THR A 5 -41.57 25.04 -4.95
N HIS A 6 -42.57 24.53 -4.24
CA HIS A 6 -42.64 23.14 -3.78
C HIS A 6 -42.77 22.20 -5.00
N VAL A 7 -41.89 21.20 -5.07
CA VAL A 7 -42.04 20.05 -5.98
C VAL A 7 -42.51 18.85 -5.15
N THR A 8 -43.74 18.45 -5.38
CA THR A 8 -44.40 17.28 -4.78
C THR A 8 -44.04 16.04 -5.59
N TYR A 9 -43.34 15.06 -4.99
CA TYR A 9 -43.12 13.74 -5.60
C TYR A 9 -44.33 12.85 -5.37
N ILE A 10 -45.04 12.52 -6.45
CA ILE A 10 -46.13 11.53 -6.46
C ILE A 10 -45.54 10.15 -6.76
N ASN A 11 -45.66 9.24 -5.79
CA ASN A 11 -45.48 7.80 -5.95
C ASN A 11 -46.57 7.24 -6.88
N ARG A 12 -46.19 6.50 -7.93
CA ARG A 12 -47.09 5.58 -8.61
C ARG A 12 -46.44 4.21 -8.77
N PHE A 13 -46.85 3.31 -7.88
CA PHE A 13 -46.84 1.87 -8.10
C PHE A 13 -47.58 1.52 -9.41
N ARG A 14 -47.01 0.62 -10.20
CA ARG A 14 -47.76 -0.09 -11.25
C ARG A 14 -47.39 -1.57 -11.20
N ILE A 15 -48.28 -2.34 -10.59
CA ILE A 15 -48.41 -3.78 -10.72
C ILE A 15 -49.17 -4.02 -12.04
N LEU A 16 -48.62 -4.86 -12.92
CA LEU A 16 -49.41 -5.63 -13.88
C LEU A 16 -48.84 -7.05 -13.97
N SER A 17 -49.67 -7.97 -13.51
CA SER A 17 -49.60 -9.42 -13.64
C SER A 17 -50.15 -9.87 -15.00
N ASN A 18 -49.54 -10.91 -15.57
CA ASN A 18 -50.17 -12.14 -16.12
C ASN A 18 -49.15 -12.87 -17.02
N SER A 19 -48.63 -14.03 -16.56
CA SER A 19 -49.00 -15.40 -16.95
C SER A 19 -48.47 -15.76 -18.36
N SER A 20 -47.69 -16.83 -18.59
CA SER A 20 -47.98 -18.21 -18.18
C SER A 20 -46.76 -19.16 -18.35
N THR A 21 -46.77 -20.25 -17.56
CA THR A 21 -46.23 -21.63 -17.84
C THR A 21 -44.71 -21.79 -18.04
N SER A 22 -43.96 -22.61 -17.29
CA SER A 22 -44.18 -24.01 -16.86
C SER A 22 -43.29 -24.38 -15.64
N ARG A 23 -43.86 -24.97 -14.56
CA ARG A 23 -43.64 -26.36 -14.03
C ARG A 23 -42.16 -26.79 -13.88
N ASN A 24 -41.57 -27.13 -12.72
CA ASN A 24 -41.94 -28.01 -11.57
C ASN A 24 -41.25 -27.44 -10.28
N VAL A 25 -41.79 -27.38 -9.04
CA VAL A 25 -42.33 -28.39 -8.08
C VAL A 25 -41.28 -29.48 -7.78
N LEU A 26 -40.79 -29.81 -6.57
CA LEU A 26 -41.24 -29.76 -5.16
C LEU A 26 -39.95 -30.00 -4.30
N ALA A 27 -39.58 -29.17 -3.33
CA ALA A 27 -39.90 -29.19 -1.89
C ALA A 27 -39.12 -30.16 -0.97
N LEU A 28 -38.70 -29.55 0.15
CA LEU A 28 -38.55 -30.04 1.53
C LEU A 28 -37.57 -31.18 1.87
N ALA A 29 -36.63 -30.84 2.76
CA ALA A 29 -36.25 -31.73 3.86
C ALA A 29 -35.91 -30.89 5.11
N THR A 30 -36.74 -31.04 6.13
CA THR A 30 -36.48 -30.68 7.53
C THR A 30 -36.79 -31.90 8.39
N ALA A 31 -36.07 -32.02 9.52
CA ALA A 31 -36.08 -33.07 10.55
C ALA A 31 -35.21 -34.30 10.24
N GLY A 32 -34.46 -34.88 11.17
CA GLY A 32 -34.38 -34.69 12.61
C GLY A 32 -33.31 -35.63 13.21
N VAL A 33 -33.14 -35.50 14.52
CA VAL A 33 -32.12 -36.09 15.38
C VAL A 33 -32.39 -37.58 15.73
N LEU A 34 -31.32 -38.28 16.13
CA LEU A 34 -31.20 -39.49 17.00
C LEU A 34 -31.04 -40.88 16.31
N GLY A 35 -29.98 -41.61 16.67
CA GLY A 35 -29.90 -43.07 16.52
C GLY A 35 -28.50 -43.68 16.33
N VAL A 36 -27.95 -44.28 17.39
CA VAL A 36 -26.67 -44.99 17.52
C VAL A 36 -26.73 -46.40 16.91
N LEU A 37 -25.62 -46.91 16.31
CA LEU A 37 -24.97 -48.22 16.60
C LEU A 37 -24.02 -48.70 15.46
N GLY A 38 -22.74 -48.86 15.83
CA GLY A 38 -21.94 -50.05 15.51
C GLY A 38 -21.17 -50.12 14.18
N GLY A 39 -19.83 -50.16 14.27
CA GLY A 39 -19.01 -50.88 13.28
C GLY A 39 -17.67 -50.25 12.91
N ASN A 40 -16.61 -50.83 13.47
CA ASN A 40 -15.22 -50.90 12.98
C ASN A 40 -14.31 -49.66 13.05
N ILE A 41 -13.59 -49.67 14.17
CA ILE A 41 -12.41 -48.90 14.53
C ILE A 41 -11.19 -49.60 13.91
N THR A 42 -10.86 -49.32 12.64
CA THR A 42 -9.57 -49.82 12.07
C THR A 42 -9.01 -49.00 10.90
N SER A 43 -9.61 -47.89 10.48
CA SER A 43 -9.08 -47.08 9.36
C SER A 43 -8.51 -45.70 9.75
N GLN A 44 -8.55 -45.32 11.03
CA GLN A 44 -8.00 -44.04 11.49
C GLN A 44 -6.57 -44.11 12.03
N LEU A 45 -6.06 -45.30 12.38
CA LEU A 45 -4.70 -45.42 12.92
C LEU A 45 -3.61 -45.43 11.82
N GLU A 46 -3.89 -45.93 10.62
CA GLU A 46 -2.90 -45.95 9.51
C GLU A 46 -2.79 -44.61 8.77
N LEU A 47 -3.82 -43.76 8.85
CA LEU A 47 -3.73 -42.37 8.39
C LEU A 47 -2.97 -41.49 9.39
N ALA A 48 -3.04 -41.79 10.69
CA ALA A 48 -2.36 -40.99 11.73
C ALA A 48 -0.84 -41.18 11.75
N THR A 49 -0.33 -42.34 11.33
CA THR A 49 1.11 -42.62 11.25
C THR A 49 1.76 -42.10 9.96
N ALA A 50 1.00 -42.00 8.86
CA ALA A 50 1.50 -41.39 7.62
C ALA A 50 1.67 -39.86 7.70
N PHE A 51 0.97 -39.19 8.63
CA PHE A 51 1.15 -37.76 8.89
C PHE A 51 2.20 -37.44 9.95
N SER A 52 2.62 -38.40 10.80
CA SER A 52 3.59 -38.15 11.88
C SER A 52 5.05 -38.25 11.45
N ASP A 53 5.34 -38.89 10.32
CA ASP A 53 6.72 -39.12 9.85
C ASP A 53 7.22 -38.08 8.83
N ALA A 54 6.39 -37.12 8.44
CA ALA A 54 6.78 -35.99 7.59
C ALA A 54 7.32 -34.77 8.38
N ASP A 55 7.14 -34.74 9.71
CA ASP A 55 7.36 -33.55 10.56
C ASP A 55 8.62 -33.60 11.45
N LYS A 56 9.60 -34.43 11.08
CA LYS A 56 10.93 -34.41 11.71
C LYS A 56 12.03 -34.17 10.68
N LYS A 57 11.99 -33.00 10.05
CA LYS A 57 13.24 -32.32 9.66
C LYS A 57 13.42 -31.14 10.57
N GLU A 58 14.47 -31.25 11.39
CA GLU A 58 14.98 -30.19 12.25
C GLU A 58 14.85 -28.83 11.57
N CYS A 59 14.03 -27.97 12.16
CA CYS A 59 14.00 -26.56 11.86
C CYS A 59 15.32 -25.98 12.37
N GLN A 60 16.40 -26.21 11.63
CA GLN A 60 17.60 -25.41 11.78
C GLN A 60 17.19 -23.98 11.50
N VAL A 61 17.32 -23.14 12.53
CA VAL A 61 17.19 -21.69 12.44
C VAL A 61 18.28 -21.22 11.48
N SER A 62 17.98 -21.28 10.17
CA SER A 62 18.80 -20.64 9.16
C SER A 62 18.71 -19.15 9.41
N ASN A 63 19.86 -18.49 9.49
CA ASN A 63 19.96 -17.05 9.60
C ASN A 63 19.03 -16.41 8.56
N LYS A 64 17.93 -15.80 9.03
CA LYS A 64 17.02 -15.03 8.20
C LYS A 64 17.88 -14.00 7.47
N SER A 65 18.00 -14.13 6.15
CA SER A 65 18.50 -13.05 5.31
C SER A 65 17.55 -11.89 5.54
N GLU A 66 18.07 -10.83 6.15
CA GLU A 66 17.38 -9.56 6.32
C GLU A 66 16.98 -9.04 4.93
N TRP A 67 15.72 -9.21 4.54
CA TRP A 67 15.17 -8.64 3.32
C TRP A 67 14.97 -7.14 3.54
N TYR A 68 16.05 -6.38 3.43
CA TYR A 68 16.01 -4.92 3.36
C TYR A 68 16.73 -4.49 2.09
N PRO A 69 16.15 -3.59 1.28
CA PRO A 69 16.92 -2.96 0.23
C PRO A 69 18.02 -2.11 0.87
N ASN A 70 19.27 -2.53 0.72
CA ASN A 70 20.44 -1.77 1.18
C ASN A 70 20.64 -0.46 0.38
N THR A 71 19.80 -0.20 -0.62
CA THR A 71 19.88 0.96 -1.50
C THR A 71 19.19 2.16 -0.85
N THR A 72 20.01 3.05 -0.28
CA THR A 72 19.63 4.43 0.07
C THR A 72 20.38 5.39 -0.85
N THR A 73 19.80 6.55 -1.17
CA THR A 73 20.50 7.55 -1.99
C THR A 73 21.58 8.25 -1.16
N LYS A 74 22.70 8.60 -1.79
CA LYS A 74 23.90 9.11 -1.10
C LYS A 74 23.65 10.44 -0.37
N HIS A 75 22.72 11.26 -0.87
CA HIS A 75 22.46 12.62 -0.35
C HIS A 75 21.22 12.72 0.54
N TRP A 76 20.76 11.60 1.11
CA TRP A 76 19.52 11.58 1.87
C TRP A 76 19.71 11.81 3.36
N HIS A 77 19.39 13.02 3.83
CA HIS A 77 19.51 13.35 5.24
C HIS A 77 18.22 13.99 5.78
N PHE A 78 17.13 13.22 5.85
CA PHE A 78 15.96 13.63 6.65
C PHE A 78 16.09 13.25 8.12
N TYR A 79 16.84 12.20 8.39
CA TYR A 79 16.96 11.61 9.70
C TYR A 79 17.96 12.39 10.55
N LYS A 80 17.48 13.00 11.65
CA LYS A 80 18.30 13.84 12.54
C LYS A 80 19.12 13.05 13.55
N GLY A 81 18.94 11.73 13.62
CA GLY A 81 19.59 10.85 14.57
C GLY A 81 18.60 10.06 15.42
N LYS A 82 19.14 9.16 16.27
CA LYS A 82 18.33 8.27 17.10
C LYS A 82 17.51 9.07 18.10
N LEU A 83 16.36 8.53 18.48
CA LEU A 83 15.56 9.11 19.57
C LEU A 83 16.41 9.22 20.85
N ASN A 84 16.20 10.30 21.59
CA ASN A 84 16.73 10.40 22.95
C ASN A 84 16.28 9.16 23.76
N PRO A 85 17.17 8.51 24.53
CA PRO A 85 16.86 7.33 25.32
C PRO A 85 15.61 7.45 26.22
N SER A 86 15.33 8.64 26.76
CA SER A 86 14.12 8.90 27.56
C SER A 86 12.84 8.79 26.71
N ALA A 87 12.86 9.40 25.53
CA ALA A 87 11.73 9.37 24.60
C ALA A 87 11.48 7.94 24.10
N ALA A 88 12.55 7.21 23.76
CA ALA A 88 12.51 5.81 23.34
C ALA A 88 11.82 4.89 24.35
N LYS A 89 12.06 5.05 25.67
CA LYS A 89 11.43 4.24 26.73
C LYS A 89 9.90 4.41 26.83
N SER A 90 9.37 5.55 26.38
CA SER A 90 7.94 5.87 26.45
C SER A 90 7.15 5.46 25.21
N MET A 91 7.86 5.11 24.13
CA MET A 91 7.32 4.64 22.87
C MET A 91 7.14 3.12 22.91
N LYS A 92 6.08 2.63 22.28
CA LYS A 92 5.92 1.22 21.93
C LYS A 92 5.73 1.09 20.42
N LEU A 93 6.57 0.31 19.76
CA LEU A 93 6.55 0.11 18.31
C LEU A 93 6.27 -1.36 18.03
N PHE A 94 5.18 -1.63 17.32
CA PHE A 94 4.77 -2.97 16.94
C PHE A 94 4.76 -3.07 15.41
N LYS A 95 4.95 -4.29 14.92
CA LYS A 95 4.68 -4.64 13.52
C LYS A 95 3.56 -5.65 13.47
N VAL A 96 2.64 -5.47 12.53
CA VAL A 96 1.77 -6.57 12.09
C VAL A 96 2.60 -7.47 11.17
N ALA A 97 2.28 -8.76 11.15
CA ALA A 97 3.13 -9.78 10.53
C ALA A 97 3.57 -9.41 9.08
N ASP A 98 4.76 -9.89 8.70
CA ASP A 98 5.37 -9.70 7.37
C ASP A 98 5.42 -8.23 6.89
N THR A 99 5.83 -7.32 7.77
CA THR A 99 6.10 -5.92 7.44
C THR A 99 7.57 -5.61 7.74
N PRO A 100 8.52 -6.01 6.87
CA PRO A 100 9.97 -5.89 7.13
C PRO A 100 10.44 -4.45 7.33
N ILE A 101 9.81 -3.48 6.65
CA ILE A 101 10.12 -2.05 6.83
C ILE A 101 9.99 -1.58 8.30
N ALA A 102 9.20 -2.27 9.13
CA ALA A 102 9.07 -1.95 10.54
C ALA A 102 10.38 -2.20 11.32
N ASP A 103 11.15 -3.21 10.94
CA ASP A 103 12.45 -3.51 11.54
C ASP A 103 13.49 -2.43 11.17
N GLU A 104 13.50 -1.97 9.91
CA GLU A 104 14.31 -0.83 9.47
C GLU A 104 13.96 0.44 10.24
N ILE A 105 12.65 0.75 10.34
CA ILE A 105 12.16 1.89 11.12
C ILE A 105 12.63 1.81 12.58
N ALA A 106 12.55 0.62 13.21
CA ALA A 106 13.01 0.44 14.57
C ALA A 106 14.52 0.70 14.73
N SER A 107 15.32 0.24 13.75
CA SER A 107 16.77 0.48 13.68
C SER A 107 17.10 1.97 13.59
N TYR A 108 16.44 2.70 12.69
CA TYR A 108 16.55 4.16 12.59
C TYR A 108 16.06 4.83 13.88
N LEU A 109 14.97 4.41 14.50
CA LEU A 109 14.52 5.02 15.76
C LEU A 109 15.46 4.70 16.95
N GLY A 110 16.29 3.66 16.85
CA GLY A 110 17.12 3.17 17.94
C GLY A 110 16.31 2.43 19.01
N VAL A 111 15.18 1.83 18.63
CA VAL A 111 14.26 1.10 19.53
C VAL A 111 14.16 -0.36 19.10
N LYS A 112 13.70 -1.22 20.01
CA LYS A 112 13.33 -2.61 19.68
C LYS A 112 11.85 -2.68 19.39
N LEU A 113 11.46 -3.53 18.44
CA LEU A 113 10.07 -3.88 18.25
C LEU A 113 9.54 -4.60 19.50
N ASN A 114 8.33 -4.22 19.89
CA ASN A 114 7.60 -4.83 20.99
C ASN A 114 6.89 -6.10 20.53
N ASP A 115 6.80 -7.08 21.43
CA ASP A 115 6.26 -8.39 21.10
C ASP A 115 4.73 -8.36 21.00
N MET A 116 4.24 -8.80 19.84
CA MET A 116 2.84 -9.02 19.55
C MET A 116 2.74 -10.26 18.69
N GLU A 117 1.89 -11.17 19.13
CA GLU A 117 1.62 -12.41 18.43
C GLU A 117 0.40 -12.23 17.53
N VAL A 118 0.57 -12.53 16.25
CA VAL A 118 -0.49 -12.57 15.25
C VAL A 118 -0.51 -13.98 14.68
N LYS A 119 -1.63 -14.69 14.86
CA LYS A 119 -1.81 -16.08 14.43
C LYS A 119 -3.12 -16.20 13.66
N LYS A 120 -3.21 -17.26 12.85
CA LYS A 120 -4.47 -17.71 12.26
C LYS A 120 -4.92 -19.00 12.92
N PHE A 121 -6.20 -19.07 13.27
CA PHE A 121 -6.83 -20.33 13.63
C PHE A 121 -6.99 -21.22 12.38
N ASN A 122 -7.33 -22.50 12.59
CA ASN A 122 -7.43 -23.47 11.50
C ASN A 122 -8.54 -23.15 10.49
N ASP A 123 -9.54 -22.37 10.89
CA ASP A 123 -10.62 -21.85 10.03
C ASP A 123 -10.26 -20.53 9.31
N GLY A 124 -9.06 -20.00 9.56
CA GLY A 124 -8.58 -18.75 8.96
C GLY A 124 -8.84 -17.50 9.78
N GLU A 125 -9.54 -17.59 10.92
CA GLU A 125 -9.77 -16.43 11.78
C GLU A 125 -8.46 -15.87 12.36
N THR A 126 -8.36 -14.55 12.44
CA THR A 126 -7.17 -13.87 12.94
C THR A 126 -7.23 -13.71 14.46
N SER A 127 -6.16 -14.11 15.14
CA SER A 127 -5.95 -13.94 16.58
C SER A 127 -4.78 -12.99 16.82
N VAL A 128 -4.98 -12.00 17.68
CA VAL A 128 -3.95 -11.02 18.07
C VAL A 128 -3.79 -11.00 19.59
N LEU A 129 -2.56 -11.18 20.05
CA LEU A 129 -2.19 -11.09 21.46
C LEU A 129 -1.01 -10.14 21.64
N VAL A 130 -1.25 -9.01 22.30
CA VAL A 130 -0.21 -8.05 22.67
C VAL A 130 0.48 -8.56 23.95
N LYS A 131 1.78 -8.91 23.87
CA LYS A 131 2.54 -9.50 24.98
C LYS A 131 3.19 -8.46 25.90
N GLU A 132 2.97 -7.19 25.61
CA GLU A 132 3.64 -6.04 26.21
C GLU A 132 2.66 -5.12 26.93
N ASN A 133 3.08 -4.54 28.06
CA ASN A 133 2.26 -3.55 28.74
C ASN A 133 2.24 -2.22 27.96
N VAL A 134 1.09 -1.93 27.35
CA VAL A 134 0.83 -0.70 26.58
C VAL A 134 0.04 0.36 27.36
N ARG A 135 -0.35 0.09 28.61
CA ARG A 135 -1.19 1.00 29.41
C ARG A 135 -0.52 2.36 29.58
N GLY A 136 -1.24 3.42 29.18
CA GLY A 136 -0.75 4.79 29.27
C GLY A 136 0.42 5.12 28.34
N LYS A 137 0.80 4.21 27.43
CA LYS A 137 1.90 4.40 26.47
C LYS A 137 1.40 4.90 25.13
N ARG A 138 2.29 5.57 24.39
CA ARG A 138 2.05 5.97 22.99
C ARG A 138 2.52 4.82 22.11
N VAL A 139 1.61 4.28 21.30
CA VAL A 139 1.81 3.08 20.53
C VAL A 139 1.78 3.41 19.04
N TYR A 140 2.70 2.79 18.30
CA TYR A 140 2.81 2.87 16.84
C TYR A 140 2.71 1.45 16.29
N ILE A 141 1.78 1.22 15.37
CA ILE A 141 1.57 -0.08 14.73
C ILE A 141 1.92 0.07 13.26
N VAL A 142 2.97 -0.59 12.80
CA VAL A 142 3.39 -0.58 11.40
C VAL A 142 2.73 -1.74 10.66
N SER A 143 1.94 -1.43 9.64
CA SER A 143 1.27 -2.44 8.80
C SER A 143 0.83 -1.85 7.47
N SER A 144 1.30 -2.43 6.37
CA SER A 144 0.74 -2.15 5.04
C SER A 144 -0.51 -3.00 4.81
N THR A 145 -1.61 -2.40 4.38
CA THR A 145 -2.92 -3.07 4.21
C THR A 145 -3.04 -3.72 2.82
N ILE A 146 -2.06 -4.59 2.53
CA ILE A 146 -1.85 -5.21 1.22
C ILE A 146 -2.94 -6.25 0.89
N THR A 147 -3.50 -6.88 1.91
CA THR A 147 -4.55 -7.91 1.85
C THR A 147 -5.64 -7.64 2.88
N VAL A 148 -6.80 -8.29 2.72
CA VAL A 148 -7.91 -8.23 3.69
C VAL A 148 -7.46 -8.75 5.06
N ASP A 149 -6.66 -9.82 5.09
CA ASP A 149 -6.13 -10.36 6.34
C ASP A 149 -5.26 -9.34 7.07
N ARG A 150 -4.36 -8.65 6.35
CA ARG A 150 -3.51 -7.60 6.94
C ARG A 150 -4.32 -6.45 7.50
N LEU A 151 -5.39 -6.07 6.81
CA LEU A 151 -6.35 -5.08 7.31
C LEU A 151 -7.02 -5.57 8.61
N MET A 152 -7.51 -6.81 8.64
CA MET A 152 -8.14 -7.38 9.84
C MET A 152 -7.17 -7.51 11.01
N GLU A 153 -5.94 -7.95 10.76
CA GLU A 153 -4.86 -8.00 11.75
C GLU A 153 -4.58 -6.62 12.35
N LEU A 154 -4.49 -5.57 11.51
CA LEU A 154 -4.30 -4.20 11.97
C LEU A 154 -5.49 -3.70 12.82
N LEU A 155 -6.72 -3.93 12.35
CA LEU A 155 -7.94 -3.52 13.06
C LEU A 155 -8.03 -4.19 14.45
N LEU A 156 -7.75 -5.50 14.51
CA LEU A 156 -7.74 -6.25 15.77
C LEU A 156 -6.59 -5.82 16.69
N ALA A 157 -5.40 -5.51 16.15
CA ALA A 157 -4.29 -4.97 16.93
C ALA A 157 -4.64 -3.60 17.56
N ILE A 158 -5.24 -2.69 16.79
CA ILE A 158 -5.73 -1.39 17.29
C ILE A 158 -6.74 -1.62 18.42
N SER A 159 -7.74 -2.47 18.20
CA SER A 159 -8.79 -2.80 19.19
C SER A 159 -8.20 -3.39 20.47
N ALA A 160 -7.25 -4.33 20.35
CA ALA A 160 -6.57 -4.94 21.50
C ALA A 160 -5.79 -3.91 22.32
N MET A 161 -5.03 -3.03 21.66
CA MET A 161 -4.25 -1.98 22.34
C MET A 161 -5.15 -0.91 22.97
N ARG A 162 -6.28 -0.58 22.34
CA ARG A 162 -7.27 0.34 22.91
C ARG A 162 -7.88 -0.24 24.18
N ARG A 163 -8.29 -1.52 24.17
CA ARG A 163 -8.80 -2.23 25.36
C ARG A 163 -7.74 -2.39 26.45
N ALA A 164 -6.48 -2.53 26.07
CA ALA A 164 -5.34 -2.51 27.00
C ALA A 164 -4.98 -1.11 27.52
N SER A 165 -5.82 -0.09 27.27
CA SER A 165 -5.67 1.28 27.78
C SER A 165 -4.41 2.01 27.27
N ALA A 166 -4.03 1.79 26.01
CA ALA A 166 -3.04 2.63 25.35
C ALA A 166 -3.45 4.11 25.41
N LYS A 167 -2.48 5.00 25.63
CA LYS A 167 -2.72 6.45 25.70
C LYS A 167 -3.05 7.03 24.33
N SER A 168 -2.30 6.60 23.32
CA SER A 168 -2.55 6.95 21.92
C SER A 168 -2.09 5.83 20.99
N ILE A 169 -2.81 5.61 19.90
CA ILE A 169 -2.55 4.58 18.89
C ILE A 169 -2.37 5.26 17.54
N THR A 170 -1.15 5.18 16.99
CA THR A 170 -0.83 5.66 15.64
C THR A 170 -0.72 4.47 14.71
N ALA A 171 -1.56 4.42 13.67
CA ALA A 171 -1.42 3.42 12.61
C ALA A 171 -0.46 3.97 11.55
N VAL A 172 0.69 3.31 11.38
CA VAL A 172 1.67 3.61 10.35
C VAL A 172 1.42 2.65 9.21
N ILE A 173 0.86 3.15 8.11
CA ILE A 173 0.35 2.39 6.97
C ILE A 173 1.13 2.78 5.71
N PRO A 174 2.33 2.21 5.48
CA PRO A 174 3.17 2.58 4.34
C PRO A 174 2.49 2.37 2.98
N PHE A 175 1.60 1.37 2.86
CA PHE A 175 0.70 1.22 1.72
C PHE A 175 -0.74 1.09 2.20
N TYR A 176 -1.58 2.03 1.77
CA TYR A 176 -3.01 2.06 2.06
C TYR A 176 -3.80 1.31 0.99
N GLY A 177 -4.22 0.08 1.30
CA GLY A 177 -5.10 -0.73 0.46
C GLY A 177 -6.45 -0.05 0.22
N TYR A 178 -7.14 -0.45 -0.85
CA TYR A 178 -8.42 0.15 -1.29
C TYR A 178 -8.35 1.63 -1.71
N ALA A 179 -7.19 2.30 -1.66
CA ALA A 179 -7.03 3.71 -2.02
C ALA A 179 -7.44 4.05 -3.47
N ARG A 180 -7.50 3.07 -4.39
CA ARG A 180 -8.00 3.26 -5.76
C ARG A 180 -9.53 3.37 -5.87
N MET A 181 -10.25 3.11 -4.78
CA MET A 181 -11.70 3.18 -4.67
C MET A 181 -12.08 4.36 -3.77
N ASP A 182 -11.58 5.54 -4.11
CA ASP A 182 -11.75 6.80 -3.38
C ASP A 182 -12.94 7.64 -3.87
N LEU A 183 -13.55 7.26 -4.99
CA LEU A 183 -14.78 7.86 -5.50
C LEU A 183 -15.63 6.84 -6.25
N MET A 184 -16.93 7.13 -6.37
CA MET A 184 -17.82 6.32 -7.21
C MET A 184 -17.58 6.66 -8.69
N HIS A 185 -17.02 5.73 -9.46
CA HIS A 185 -16.84 5.92 -10.90
C HIS A 185 -18.13 5.59 -11.65
N LYS A 186 -18.86 4.59 -11.15
CA LYS A 186 -20.20 4.21 -11.62
C LYS A 186 -21.16 4.29 -10.44
N GLY A 187 -22.45 4.45 -10.73
CA GLY A 187 -23.47 4.37 -9.68
C GLY A 187 -23.48 3.00 -9.01
N ARG A 188 -23.74 2.96 -7.69
CA ARG A 188 -23.84 1.74 -6.86
C ARG A 188 -22.51 1.03 -6.57
N GLU A 189 -21.42 1.79 -6.51
CA GLU A 189 -20.11 1.32 -6.05
C GLU A 189 -19.84 1.81 -4.61
N PRO A 190 -19.09 1.06 -3.79
CA PRO A 190 -18.63 1.56 -2.49
C PRO A 190 -17.52 2.60 -2.68
N ILE A 191 -17.35 3.47 -1.68
CA ILE A 191 -16.14 4.31 -1.55
C ILE A 191 -15.25 3.60 -0.54
N ALA A 192 -14.66 2.48 -0.94
CA ALA A 192 -14.00 1.55 -0.02
C ALA A 192 -12.87 2.22 0.77
N ALA A 193 -12.15 3.19 0.19
CA ALA A 193 -11.15 3.95 0.94
C ALA A 193 -11.75 4.72 2.14
N ALA A 194 -12.96 5.27 2.00
CA ALA A 194 -13.68 5.91 3.11
C ALA A 194 -14.19 4.88 4.12
N ASP A 195 -14.65 3.71 3.66
CA ASP A 195 -15.08 2.62 4.54
C ASP A 195 -13.90 2.11 5.39
N ILE A 196 -12.71 1.96 4.81
CA ILE A 196 -11.50 1.58 5.57
C ILE A 196 -11.13 2.65 6.61
N ALA A 197 -11.20 3.94 6.26
CA ALA A 197 -10.98 5.02 7.22
C ALA A 197 -11.95 4.92 8.40
N LEU A 198 -13.25 4.74 8.12
CA LEU A 198 -14.28 4.57 9.15
C LEU A 198 -14.01 3.35 10.05
N MET A 199 -13.56 2.22 9.50
CA MET A 199 -13.21 1.03 10.27
C MET A 199 -12.04 1.30 11.22
N LEU A 200 -10.96 1.94 10.73
CA LEU A 200 -9.80 2.30 11.55
C LEU A 200 -10.17 3.22 12.71
N GLU A 201 -10.99 4.24 12.45
CA GLU A 201 -11.53 5.13 13.48
C GLU A 201 -12.37 4.38 14.51
N THR A 202 -13.25 3.49 14.04
CA THR A 202 -14.17 2.75 14.90
C THR A 202 -13.41 1.82 15.83
N MET A 203 -12.28 1.26 15.40
CA MET A 203 -11.38 0.47 16.27
C MET A 203 -10.62 1.33 17.28
N GLY A 204 -10.59 2.66 17.07
CA GLY A 204 -10.01 3.62 17.99
C GLY A 204 -8.57 3.99 17.63
N VAL A 205 -8.25 4.19 16.35
CA VAL A 205 -7.00 4.87 15.96
C VAL A 205 -7.06 6.35 16.35
N ASP A 206 -5.95 6.94 16.80
CA ASP A 206 -5.86 8.37 17.12
C ASP A 206 -5.11 9.18 16.06
N HIS A 207 -4.31 8.53 15.22
CA HIS A 207 -3.48 9.17 14.20
C HIS A 207 -3.13 8.14 13.12
N VAL A 208 -3.17 8.52 11.84
CA VAL A 208 -2.69 7.72 10.72
C VAL A 208 -1.47 8.36 10.06
N VAL A 209 -0.43 7.59 9.81
CA VAL A 209 0.69 7.98 8.94
C VAL A 209 0.64 7.08 7.71
N SER A 210 0.64 7.65 6.51
CA SER A 210 0.69 6.88 5.26
C SER A 210 1.76 7.41 4.32
N VAL A 211 2.06 6.69 3.25
CA VAL A 211 2.99 7.11 2.21
C VAL A 211 2.23 7.12 0.89
N ASP A 212 2.29 8.24 0.17
CA ASP A 212 1.67 8.47 -1.14
C ASP A 212 0.28 7.84 -1.32
N LEU A 213 -0.68 8.33 -0.54
CA LEU A 213 -2.09 8.03 -0.81
C LEU A 213 -2.41 8.27 -2.29
N HIS A 214 -3.17 7.34 -2.89
CA HIS A 214 -3.54 7.40 -4.31
C HIS A 214 -4.13 8.77 -4.69
N SER A 215 -4.91 9.32 -3.76
CA SER A 215 -5.64 10.57 -3.82
C SER A 215 -5.49 11.31 -2.49
N ALA A 216 -5.11 12.60 -2.54
CA ALA A 216 -4.92 13.41 -1.33
C ALA A 216 -6.22 13.60 -0.55
N GLN A 217 -7.37 13.47 -1.22
CA GLN A 217 -8.71 13.57 -0.64
C GLN A 217 -8.98 12.49 0.42
N ILE A 218 -8.25 11.37 0.39
CA ILE A 218 -8.38 10.29 1.38
C ILE A 218 -8.07 10.80 2.80
N GLU A 219 -7.20 11.82 2.94
CA GLU A 219 -6.94 12.46 4.23
C GLU A 219 -8.23 13.04 4.83
N GLY A 220 -9.14 13.54 4.00
CA GLY A 220 -10.44 14.07 4.40
C GLY A 220 -11.51 13.00 4.70
N PHE A 221 -11.22 11.71 4.52
CA PHE A 221 -12.13 10.64 4.95
C PHE A 221 -12.05 10.37 6.45
N PHE A 222 -10.96 10.79 7.08
CA PHE A 222 -10.81 10.75 8.52
C PHE A 222 -11.42 12.02 9.15
N LYS A 223 -12.00 11.86 10.33
CA LYS A 223 -12.55 12.92 11.14
C LYS A 223 -11.44 13.85 11.61
N PRO A 224 -11.76 15.12 11.90
CA PRO A 224 -10.78 16.10 12.39
C PRO A 224 -10.02 15.68 13.66
N GLN A 225 -10.54 14.73 14.44
CA GLN A 225 -9.88 14.22 15.65
C GLN A 225 -8.79 13.19 15.35
N VAL A 226 -8.77 12.61 14.14
CA VAL A 226 -7.77 11.64 13.69
C VAL A 226 -6.95 12.30 12.59
N PRO A 227 -5.86 13.03 12.95
CA PRO A 227 -4.97 13.59 11.96
C PRO A 227 -4.37 12.49 11.07
N VAL A 228 -4.10 12.86 9.81
CA VAL A 228 -3.47 12.01 8.82
C VAL A 228 -2.23 12.72 8.31
N ASP A 229 -1.07 12.11 8.50
CA ASP A 229 0.18 12.54 7.89
C ASP A 229 0.47 11.67 6.66
N ASN A 230 0.19 12.20 5.46
CA ASN A 230 0.44 11.55 4.19
C ASN A 230 1.80 11.96 3.62
N LEU A 231 2.77 11.06 3.72
CA LEU A 231 4.16 11.28 3.35
C LEU A 231 4.35 11.15 1.84
N GLN A 232 4.89 12.19 1.21
CA GLN A 232 5.19 12.19 -0.22
C GLN A 232 6.59 11.63 -0.48
N ALA A 233 6.67 10.52 -1.19
CA ALA A 233 7.90 9.83 -1.57
C ALA A 233 8.48 10.34 -2.91
N PHE A 234 7.91 11.33 -3.61
CA PHE A 234 8.58 11.85 -4.81
C PHE A 234 10.02 12.38 -4.57
N PRO A 235 10.41 12.96 -3.41
CA PRO A 235 11.81 13.32 -3.17
C PRO A 235 12.73 12.10 -3.23
N VAL A 236 12.17 10.92 -2.97
CA VAL A 236 12.89 9.65 -2.95
C VAL A 236 13.44 9.27 -4.29
N GLY A 237 12.56 9.23 -5.28
CA GLY A 237 12.99 8.98 -6.64
C GLY A 237 13.77 10.16 -7.20
N ALA A 238 13.39 11.42 -6.89
CA ALA A 238 14.07 12.59 -7.47
C ALA A 238 15.56 12.63 -7.13
N VAL A 239 15.93 12.39 -5.86
CA VAL A 239 17.35 12.32 -5.44
C VAL A 239 18.05 11.12 -6.08
N TYR A 240 17.39 9.95 -6.15
CA TYR A 240 17.97 8.78 -6.82
C TYR A 240 18.31 9.09 -8.28
N PHE A 241 17.40 9.71 -9.00
CA PHE A 241 17.55 10.05 -10.42
C PHE A 241 18.58 11.16 -10.63
N SER A 242 18.69 12.15 -9.74
CA SER A 242 19.78 13.15 -9.82
C SER A 242 21.18 12.57 -9.62
N GLU A 243 21.29 11.45 -8.91
CA GLU A 243 22.56 10.72 -8.74
C GLU A 243 22.89 9.82 -9.95
N GLN A 244 21.94 9.65 -10.88
CA GLN A 244 22.19 8.97 -12.15
C GLN A 244 22.76 9.95 -13.18
N ASN A 245 23.56 9.44 -14.11
CA ASN A 245 24.09 10.23 -15.23
C ASN A 245 22.98 10.44 -16.29
N LEU A 246 22.01 11.30 -15.96
CA LEU A 246 20.94 11.71 -16.87
C LEU A 246 21.52 12.69 -17.91
N GLY A 247 21.18 12.51 -19.18
CA GLY A 247 21.57 13.43 -20.24
C GLY A 247 20.62 14.63 -20.33
N ASP A 248 19.53 14.46 -21.06
CA ASP A 248 18.47 15.45 -21.23
C ASP A 248 17.16 14.88 -20.66
N PRO A 249 16.93 15.01 -19.34
CA PRO A 249 15.81 14.35 -18.68
C PRO A 249 14.47 14.99 -19.02
N ILE A 250 13.40 14.18 -19.04
CA ILE A 250 12.01 14.65 -19.06
C ILE A 250 11.16 13.81 -18.12
N VAL A 251 10.33 14.45 -17.31
CA VAL A 251 9.40 13.74 -16.43
C VAL A 251 8.09 13.49 -17.17
N VAL A 252 7.57 12.28 -17.07
CA VAL A 252 6.37 11.84 -17.80
C VAL A 252 5.28 11.37 -16.84
N ALA A 253 4.09 11.95 -16.93
CA ALA A 253 2.90 11.39 -16.28
C ALA A 253 2.28 10.29 -17.17
N PRO A 254 2.05 9.07 -16.67
CA PRO A 254 1.49 7.98 -17.48
C PRO A 254 0.00 8.16 -17.82
N HIS A 255 -0.70 9.06 -17.10
CA HIS A 255 -2.09 9.43 -17.32
C HIS A 255 -2.41 10.80 -16.66
N SER A 256 -3.55 11.38 -17.01
CA SER A 256 -4.00 12.69 -16.51
C SER A 256 -4.03 12.80 -14.98
N ALA A 257 -4.50 11.76 -14.28
CA ALA A 257 -4.56 11.75 -12.82
C ALA A 257 -3.17 11.77 -12.13
N ALA A 258 -2.08 11.46 -12.85
CA ALA A 258 -0.72 11.46 -12.31
C ALA A 258 0.02 12.79 -12.56
N VAL A 259 -0.56 13.74 -13.31
CA VAL A 259 0.12 14.97 -13.73
C VAL A 259 0.63 15.78 -12.53
N ASN A 260 -0.21 16.02 -11.51
CA ASN A 260 0.21 16.78 -10.33
C ASN A 260 1.40 16.14 -9.60
N ARG A 261 1.48 14.81 -9.60
CA ARG A 261 2.59 14.07 -8.98
C ARG A 261 3.85 14.15 -9.81
N ALA A 262 3.73 14.01 -11.12
CA ALA A 262 4.83 14.22 -12.06
C ALA A 262 5.39 15.65 -11.98
N VAL A 263 4.51 16.65 -11.79
CA VAL A 263 4.89 18.05 -11.50
C VAL A 263 5.73 18.15 -10.23
N MET A 264 5.27 17.60 -9.10
CA MET A 264 6.02 17.66 -7.83
C MET A 264 7.38 16.96 -7.93
N PHE A 265 7.42 15.80 -8.60
CA PHE A 265 8.66 15.06 -8.83
C PHE A 265 9.64 15.87 -9.69
N ARG A 266 9.17 16.41 -10.83
CA ARG A 266 9.96 17.26 -11.72
C ARG A 266 10.51 18.48 -11.01
N ASP A 267 9.67 19.21 -10.29
CA ASP A 267 10.08 20.44 -9.61
C ASP A 267 11.15 20.14 -8.55
N THR A 268 11.07 18.98 -7.91
CA THR A 268 12.11 18.51 -6.99
C THR A 268 13.39 18.12 -7.73
N LEU A 269 13.30 17.33 -8.79
CA LEU A 269 14.45 16.92 -9.59
C LEU A 269 15.17 18.15 -10.17
N SER A 270 14.44 19.10 -10.75
CA SER A 270 14.98 20.34 -11.29
C SER A 270 15.76 21.14 -10.26
N ARG A 271 15.24 21.23 -9.03
CA ARG A 271 15.95 21.90 -7.93
C ARG A 271 17.20 21.14 -7.49
N THR A 272 17.16 19.81 -7.49
CA THR A 272 18.30 18.99 -7.07
C THR A 272 19.45 19.02 -8.06
N ILE A 273 19.16 19.08 -9.38
CA ILE A 273 20.19 19.15 -10.44
C ILE A 273 20.51 20.58 -10.90
N ASP A 274 19.81 21.59 -10.36
CA ASP A 274 19.92 23.01 -10.75
C ASP A 274 19.68 23.26 -12.26
N GLU A 275 18.73 22.51 -12.85
CA GLU A 275 18.37 22.62 -14.27
C GLU A 275 16.85 22.46 -14.46
N PHE A 276 16.29 23.19 -15.43
CA PHE A 276 14.87 23.03 -15.78
C PHE A 276 14.63 21.69 -16.48
N VAL A 277 13.77 20.87 -15.90
CA VAL A 277 13.36 19.58 -16.47
C VAL A 277 11.97 19.73 -17.07
N PRO A 278 11.74 19.43 -18.35
CA PRO A 278 10.42 19.50 -18.96
C PRO A 278 9.45 18.44 -18.40
N LEU A 279 8.16 18.61 -18.70
CA LEU A 279 7.10 17.65 -18.40
C LEU A 279 6.41 17.21 -19.69
N ALA A 280 6.12 15.92 -19.78
CA ALA A 280 5.21 15.32 -20.74
C ALA A 280 4.15 14.49 -20.03
N PHE A 281 3.08 14.14 -20.72
CA PHE A 281 2.09 13.19 -20.21
C PHE A 281 1.41 12.43 -21.34
N VAL A 282 0.95 11.21 -21.04
CA VAL A 282 0.20 10.39 -21.97
C VAL A 282 -1.29 10.50 -21.65
N ILE A 283 -2.09 10.90 -22.63
CA ILE A 283 -3.55 10.93 -22.55
C ILE A 283 -4.09 9.62 -23.11
N ARG A 284 -4.92 8.93 -22.34
CA ARG A 284 -5.67 7.77 -22.84
C ARG A 284 -7.12 8.17 -23.00
N LYS A 285 -7.67 7.96 -24.20
CA LYS A 285 -9.10 8.13 -24.43
C LYS A 285 -9.82 7.00 -23.69
N HIS A 286 -10.88 7.34 -22.96
CA HIS A 286 -11.86 6.36 -22.47
C HIS A 286 -12.61 5.78 -23.69
N GLN A 287 -12.02 4.85 -24.42
CA GLN A 287 -12.72 4.12 -25.48
C GLN A 287 -12.44 2.62 -25.39
N LEU A 288 -13.43 1.85 -25.86
CA LEU A 288 -13.65 0.41 -25.71
C LEU A 288 -12.50 -0.53 -26.13
N ASN A 289 -11.43 0.00 -26.73
CA ASN A 289 -10.28 -0.77 -27.17
C ASN A 289 -9.11 -0.55 -26.20
N GLU A 290 -8.85 -1.55 -25.36
CA GLU A 290 -7.73 -1.53 -24.41
C GLU A 290 -6.35 -1.38 -25.08
N ASP A 291 -6.27 -1.60 -26.40
CA ASP A 291 -5.03 -1.62 -27.18
C ASP A 291 -4.57 -0.28 -27.74
N GLN A 292 -5.32 0.82 -27.56
CA GLN A 292 -4.83 2.12 -28.05
C GLN A 292 -3.62 2.62 -27.22
N PRO A 293 -2.52 3.01 -27.88
CA PRO A 293 -1.27 3.36 -27.20
C PRO A 293 -1.39 4.58 -26.26
N GLY A 294 -2.32 5.50 -26.54
CA GLY A 294 -2.43 6.79 -25.86
C GLY A 294 -1.73 7.89 -26.67
N GLU A 295 -2.20 9.12 -26.51
CA GLU A 295 -1.70 10.31 -27.18
C GLU A 295 -0.64 11.00 -26.29
N LEU A 296 0.56 11.21 -26.80
CA LEU A 296 1.63 11.88 -26.08
C LEU A 296 1.49 13.40 -26.21
N VAL A 297 1.52 14.10 -25.08
CA VAL A 297 1.66 15.55 -25.02
C VAL A 297 3.03 15.90 -24.45
N GLY A 298 3.83 16.64 -25.23
CA GLY A 298 5.22 16.99 -24.93
C GLY A 298 6.20 16.34 -25.92
N ASP A 299 7.39 16.93 -26.08
CA ASP A 299 8.44 16.39 -26.95
C ASP A 299 9.43 15.56 -26.13
N VAL A 300 9.48 14.26 -26.42
CA VAL A 300 10.33 13.28 -25.75
C VAL A 300 11.49 12.80 -26.63
N LYS A 301 11.61 13.32 -27.86
CA LYS A 301 12.58 12.83 -28.83
C LYS A 301 14.00 13.09 -28.36
N GLY A 302 14.81 12.04 -28.28
CA GLY A 302 16.19 12.08 -27.80
C GLY A 302 16.35 12.26 -26.30
N LYS A 303 15.25 12.35 -25.53
CA LYS A 303 15.26 12.62 -24.09
C LYS A 303 15.31 11.36 -23.24
N ASP A 304 15.85 11.49 -22.04
CA ASP A 304 15.86 10.46 -21.00
C ASP A 304 14.57 10.58 -20.16
N CYS A 305 13.57 9.75 -20.48
CA CYS A 305 12.24 9.84 -19.90
C CYS A 305 12.16 9.16 -18.53
N ILE A 306 11.53 9.83 -17.56
CA ILE A 306 11.25 9.30 -16.22
C ILE A 306 9.74 9.29 -16.00
N VAL A 307 9.11 8.11 -16.09
CA VAL A 307 7.68 7.94 -15.83
C VAL A 307 7.42 7.93 -14.33
N VAL A 308 6.50 8.77 -13.83
CA VAL A 308 6.22 8.88 -12.39
C VAL A 308 4.79 8.47 -12.08
N ASP A 309 4.62 7.49 -11.21
CA ASP A 309 3.32 7.01 -10.74
C ASP A 309 3.33 6.68 -9.24
N THR A 310 2.16 6.44 -8.66
CA THR A 310 2.00 5.94 -7.29
C THR A 310 2.24 4.46 -7.18
N LEU A 311 1.76 3.67 -8.15
CA LEU A 311 1.59 2.24 -7.98
C LEU A 311 1.89 1.50 -9.27
N VAL A 312 2.73 0.47 -9.17
CA VAL A 312 2.81 -0.58 -10.19
C VAL A 312 2.10 -1.83 -9.67
N ASP A 313 0.97 -2.14 -10.29
CA ASP A 313 0.16 -3.33 -9.99
C ASP A 313 0.46 -4.46 -10.99
N THR A 314 -0.15 -4.43 -12.19
CA THR A 314 0.11 -5.40 -13.26
C THR A 314 1.24 -4.99 -14.22
N GLY A 315 1.74 -3.76 -14.11
CA GLY A 315 2.75 -3.19 -15.02
C GLY A 315 2.21 -2.78 -16.41
N SER A 316 0.98 -3.15 -16.77
CA SER A 316 0.38 -2.89 -18.09
C SER A 316 0.40 -1.41 -18.51
N THR A 317 -0.03 -0.51 -17.62
CA THR A 317 0.00 0.94 -17.86
C THR A 317 1.41 1.43 -18.13
N LEU A 318 2.39 0.99 -17.33
CA LEU A 318 3.77 1.42 -17.47
C LEU A 318 4.37 0.92 -18.80
N VAL A 319 4.14 -0.35 -19.16
CA VAL A 319 4.61 -0.92 -20.43
C VAL A 319 4.01 -0.20 -21.64
N LYS A 320 2.70 0.10 -21.62
CA LYS A 320 2.05 0.86 -22.69
C LYS A 320 2.66 2.26 -22.81
N THR A 321 2.88 2.95 -21.70
CA THR A 321 3.54 4.27 -21.68
C THR A 321 4.97 4.18 -22.21
N ALA A 322 5.76 3.19 -21.80
CA ALA A 322 7.13 3.01 -22.29
C ALA A 322 7.19 2.80 -23.81
N LYS A 323 6.27 2.00 -24.36
CA LYS A 323 6.13 1.81 -25.81
C LYS A 323 5.80 3.10 -26.54
N VAL A 324 4.88 3.91 -26.03
CA VAL A 324 4.56 5.23 -26.61
C VAL A 324 5.79 6.13 -26.62
N LEU A 325 6.52 6.19 -25.51
CA LEU A 325 7.70 7.04 -25.39
C LEU A 325 8.80 6.63 -26.38
N LYS A 326 9.14 5.33 -26.43
CA LYS A 326 10.14 4.83 -27.40
C LYS A 326 9.67 5.03 -28.85
N ALA A 327 8.39 4.81 -29.17
CA ALA A 327 7.85 5.05 -30.51
C ALA A 327 7.94 6.53 -30.94
N ASN A 328 7.91 7.46 -29.99
CA ASN A 328 8.11 8.90 -30.22
C ASN A 328 9.58 9.35 -30.08
N GLY A 329 10.52 8.40 -30.04
CA GLY A 329 11.95 8.67 -30.10
C GLY A 329 12.63 8.94 -28.76
N ALA A 330 12.01 8.56 -27.62
CA ALA A 330 12.69 8.62 -26.33
C ALA A 330 14.01 7.82 -26.35
N LYS A 331 15.08 8.41 -25.81
CA LYS A 331 16.40 7.79 -25.73
C LYS A 331 16.39 6.67 -24.69
N THR A 332 16.04 7.00 -23.45
CA THR A 332 15.81 6.03 -22.37
C THR A 332 14.42 6.22 -21.76
N VAL A 333 13.86 5.17 -21.18
CA VAL A 333 12.62 5.21 -20.41
C VAL A 333 12.87 4.48 -19.10
N SER A 334 12.97 5.26 -18.02
CA SER A 334 12.95 4.77 -16.65
C SER A 334 11.62 5.11 -16.00
N ALA A 335 11.32 4.48 -14.87
CA ALA A 335 10.12 4.77 -14.10
C ALA A 335 10.41 4.84 -12.60
N PHE A 336 9.64 5.69 -11.91
CA PHE A 336 9.54 5.72 -10.46
C PHE A 336 8.09 5.45 -10.07
N ALA A 337 7.87 4.41 -9.26
CA ALA A 337 6.57 4.15 -8.66
C ALA A 337 6.71 3.91 -7.17
N VAL A 338 5.91 4.58 -6.35
CA VAL A 338 6.07 4.51 -4.90
C VAL A 338 5.80 3.09 -4.40
N HIS A 339 4.63 2.56 -4.75
CA HIS A 339 4.16 1.24 -4.31
C HIS A 339 4.36 0.19 -5.40
N ALA A 340 4.90 -0.95 -4.99
CA ALA A 340 5.20 -2.07 -5.86
C ALA A 340 4.35 -3.28 -5.48
N ARG A 341 3.16 -3.41 -6.06
CA ARG A 341 2.23 -4.51 -5.72
C ARG A 341 2.50 -5.78 -6.50
N TYR A 342 2.97 -5.65 -7.74
CA TYR A 342 3.35 -6.73 -8.66
C TYR A 342 2.35 -7.90 -8.68
N SER A 343 1.07 -7.63 -8.91
CA SER A 343 0.06 -8.69 -9.01
C SER A 343 0.07 -9.39 -10.38
N ALA A 344 -0.58 -10.55 -10.47
CA ALA A 344 -0.68 -11.36 -11.68
C ALA A 344 0.71 -11.63 -12.30
N HIS A 345 0.88 -11.35 -13.59
CA HIS A 345 2.14 -11.55 -14.34
C HIS A 345 2.98 -10.26 -14.43
N ALA A 346 2.92 -9.38 -13.43
CA ALA A 346 3.61 -8.09 -13.48
C ALA A 346 5.11 -8.21 -13.70
N MET A 347 5.78 -9.12 -12.98
CA MET A 347 7.23 -9.31 -13.10
C MET A 347 7.64 -9.73 -14.52
N GLU A 348 6.94 -10.72 -15.09
CA GLU A 348 7.15 -11.15 -16.47
C GLU A 348 6.88 -10.02 -17.46
N THR A 349 5.77 -9.29 -17.27
CA THR A 349 5.37 -8.14 -18.10
C THR A 349 6.45 -7.05 -18.13
N LEU A 350 7.02 -6.73 -16.96
CA LEU A 350 8.05 -5.71 -16.81
C LEU A 350 9.41 -6.16 -17.35
N GLN A 351 9.79 -7.43 -17.10
CA GLN A 351 11.04 -7.99 -17.62
C GLN A 351 11.03 -8.05 -19.14
N ASN A 352 9.93 -8.53 -19.73
CA ASN A 352 9.77 -8.69 -21.18
C ASN A 352 9.62 -7.36 -21.93
N CYS A 353 9.32 -6.26 -21.23
CA CYS A 353 9.28 -4.93 -21.84
C CYS A 353 10.69 -4.43 -22.13
N LYS A 354 11.09 -4.47 -23.39
CA LYS A 354 12.41 -3.98 -23.86
C LYS A 354 12.49 -2.45 -23.84
N GLU A 355 11.34 -1.79 -23.92
CA GLU A 355 11.22 -0.35 -23.94
C GLU A 355 11.46 0.29 -22.57
N LEU A 356 11.33 -0.48 -21.48
CA LEU A 356 11.60 -0.05 -20.12
C LEU A 356 13.05 -0.41 -19.74
N ASP A 357 13.85 0.63 -19.50
CA ASP A 357 15.27 0.53 -19.14
C ASP A 357 15.44 0.23 -17.64
N LYS A 358 14.69 0.92 -16.78
CA LYS A 358 14.76 0.75 -15.31
C LYS A 358 13.43 1.09 -14.63
N LEU A 359 13.06 0.33 -13.60
CA LEU A 359 11.95 0.63 -12.69
C LEU A 359 12.49 0.78 -11.26
N VAL A 360 12.27 1.96 -10.69
CA VAL A 360 12.65 2.29 -9.32
C VAL A 360 11.38 2.30 -8.47
N THR A 361 11.37 1.54 -7.37
CA THR A 361 10.24 1.47 -6.44
C THR A 361 10.65 1.71 -5.00
N THR A 362 9.71 1.70 -4.05
CA THR A 362 10.01 1.75 -2.61
C THR A 362 9.64 0.47 -1.87
N ASN A 363 10.15 0.29 -0.65
CA ASN A 363 9.82 -0.82 0.25
C ASN A 363 8.51 -0.63 1.04
N THR A 364 7.58 0.23 0.58
CA THR A 364 6.25 0.40 1.21
C THR A 364 5.39 -0.87 1.16
N ILE A 365 5.63 -1.75 0.19
CA ILE A 365 5.03 -3.09 0.10
C ILE A 365 6.18 -4.09 0.26
N ALA A 366 5.99 -5.05 1.18
CA ALA A 366 6.93 -6.15 1.36
C ALA A 366 6.91 -7.05 0.11
N LEU A 367 8.09 -7.41 -0.39
CA LEU A 367 8.23 -8.33 -1.51
C LEU A 367 8.88 -9.59 -0.95
N HIS A 368 8.31 -10.75 -1.25
CA HIS A 368 8.79 -12.01 -0.67
C HIS A 368 10.13 -12.48 -1.24
N ASN A 369 10.61 -11.86 -2.32
CA ASN A 369 11.84 -12.20 -3.01
C ASN A 369 12.74 -10.94 -3.10
N ASN A 370 14.06 -11.12 -3.05
CA ASN A 370 15.01 -10.07 -3.42
C ASN A 370 14.82 -9.74 -4.90
N LEU A 371 13.94 -8.79 -5.23
CA LEU A 371 13.60 -8.50 -6.63
C LEU A 371 14.79 -8.01 -7.44
N ASP A 372 15.77 -7.39 -6.79
CA ASP A 372 17.02 -6.97 -7.40
C ASP A 372 17.85 -8.19 -7.88
N GLU A 373 17.67 -9.37 -7.26
CA GLU A 373 18.21 -10.66 -7.74
C GLU A 373 17.35 -11.25 -8.88
N VAL A 374 16.04 -10.97 -8.86
CA VAL A 374 15.08 -11.49 -9.85
C VAL A 374 15.09 -10.68 -11.15
N SER A 375 15.38 -9.38 -11.11
CA SER A 375 15.47 -8.53 -12.29
C SER A 375 16.49 -7.41 -12.11
N PRO A 376 17.51 -7.30 -12.98
CA PRO A 376 18.47 -6.20 -12.93
C PRO A 376 17.85 -4.84 -13.32
N LYS A 377 16.61 -4.83 -13.83
CA LYS A 377 15.89 -3.61 -14.19
C LYS A 377 15.20 -2.96 -13.00
N ILE A 378 14.98 -3.69 -11.91
CA ILE A 378 14.23 -3.22 -10.75
C ILE A 378 15.20 -2.80 -9.67
N VAL A 379 14.93 -1.64 -9.07
CA VAL A 379 15.67 -1.11 -7.92
C VAL A 379 14.66 -0.73 -6.85
N THR A 380 14.81 -1.25 -5.64
CA THR A 380 13.96 -0.86 -4.51
C THR A 380 14.69 0.09 -3.58
N LEU A 381 14.09 1.24 -3.26
CA LEU A 381 14.59 2.25 -2.33
C LEU A 381 13.89 2.12 -0.97
N SER A 382 14.64 2.32 0.12
CA SER A 382 14.03 2.35 1.45
C SER A 382 13.42 3.72 1.78
N VAL A 383 12.16 3.74 2.21
CA VAL A 383 11.51 4.92 2.82
C VAL A 383 11.44 4.84 4.35
N ALA A 384 12.05 3.82 4.95
CA ALA A 384 12.13 3.68 6.41
C ALA A 384 12.74 4.90 7.14
N PRO A 385 13.82 5.55 6.63
CA PRO A 385 14.37 6.74 7.28
C PRO A 385 13.35 7.88 7.37
N PHE A 386 12.52 8.03 6.33
CA PHE A 386 11.51 9.08 6.25
C PHE A 386 10.36 8.83 7.23
N ILE A 387 9.87 7.59 7.29
CA ILE A 387 8.82 7.19 8.25
C ILE A 387 9.34 7.29 9.69
N ALA A 388 10.59 6.89 9.95
CA ALA A 388 11.21 6.98 11.27
C ALA A 388 11.30 8.44 11.77
N GLU A 389 11.73 9.38 10.93
CA GLU A 389 11.78 10.79 11.30
C GLU A 389 10.38 11.36 11.63
N VAL A 390 9.35 10.94 10.89
CA VAL A 390 7.95 11.34 11.15
C VAL A 390 7.43 10.78 12.46
N ILE A 391 7.66 9.49 12.74
CA ILE A 391 7.33 8.88 14.04
C ILE A 391 8.04 9.61 15.17
N SER A 392 9.32 9.95 14.99
CA SER A 392 10.10 10.74 15.95
C SER A 392 9.45 12.10 16.19
N CYS A 393 9.05 12.82 15.13
CA CYS A 393 8.40 14.12 15.23
C CYS A 393 7.05 14.06 15.96
N ILE A 394 6.18 13.09 15.62
CA ILE A 394 4.89 12.87 16.29
C ILE A 394 5.10 12.55 17.78
N HIS A 395 6.10 11.74 18.08
CA HIS A 395 6.41 11.34 19.45
C HIS A 395 6.97 12.49 20.28
N MET A 396 7.85 13.31 19.68
CA MET A 396 8.47 14.47 20.32
C MET A 396 7.61 15.73 20.27
N LYS A 397 6.46 15.70 19.57
CA LYS A 397 5.59 16.85 19.30
C LYS A 397 6.32 17.98 18.56
N SER A 398 7.23 17.64 17.66
CA SER A 398 7.91 18.60 16.78
C SER A 398 7.24 18.68 15.42
N SER A 399 7.54 19.74 14.67
CA SER A 399 6.95 19.96 13.34
C SER A 399 7.46 18.96 12.30
N ILE A 400 6.53 18.35 11.58
CA ILE A 400 6.81 17.42 10.47
C ILE A 400 7.17 18.16 9.18
N ILE A 401 6.79 19.44 9.05
CA ILE A 401 7.07 20.29 7.87
C ILE A 401 8.58 20.43 7.60
N GLN A 402 9.42 20.25 8.63
CA GLN A 402 10.87 20.25 8.46
C GLN A 402 11.40 19.02 7.73
N VAL A 403 10.66 17.91 7.74
CA VAL A 403 11.06 16.62 7.14
C VAL A 403 10.83 16.64 5.62
N SER A 404 9.86 17.40 5.11
CA SER A 404 9.59 17.51 3.67
C SER A 404 10.50 18.50 2.93
N LYS A 405 11.35 19.24 3.65
CA LYS A 405 12.31 20.19 3.07
C LYS A 405 13.67 19.52 2.95
N THR A 406 13.94 18.91 1.80
CA THR A 406 15.32 18.64 1.38
C THR A 406 16.08 19.96 1.35
N LYS A 407 17.26 20.00 1.99
CA LYS A 407 18.16 21.16 1.92
C LYS A 407 18.72 21.32 0.53
#